data_AF-A0A1M3GDE2-F1
#
_entry.id   AF-A0A1M3GDE2-F1
#
_cell.length_a   1.000
_cell.length_b   1.000
_cell.length_c   1.000
_cell.angle_alpha   90.00
_cell.angle_beta   90.00
_cell.angle_gamma   90.00
#
_symmetry.space_group_name_H-M   'P 1'
#
loop_
_entity.id
_entity.type
_entity.pdbx_description
1 polymer ?
#
loop_
_entity_poly.entity_id
_entity_poly.type
_entity_poly.pdbx_seq_one_letter_code
_entity_poly.pdbx_strand_id
1 'polypeptide(L)'
;MEDQKLVDKISSLGGFNRIDKKVRYVGETKFAFNSDSQLPNNYLEIGKRYNSFSFTNWVKVKLLEDTPISDEGYVDVECFYEKDDAYALKSNYFDQLPIDLLPIFSSFPGDLICLNLSSKQYGKVYYWDHEGPSGSDTFLIAHSFDEFVLKLEVEDEEETDSKPMGKITKVTMTKEFLDLLKKDGYGPKDDSNPK
;
A
#
# COMPACT_ATOMS: atom_id res chain seq x y z
N MET A 1 7.17 -13.56 22.85
CA MET A 1 8.46 -14.03 22.30
C MET A 1 8.43 -13.98 20.79
N GLU A 2 7.33 -14.40 20.14
CA GLU A 2 7.09 -14.20 18.70
C GLU A 2 6.94 -12.72 18.32
N ASP A 3 6.18 -11.93 19.07
CA ASP A 3 5.98 -10.50 18.76
C ASP A 3 7.27 -9.67 18.74
N GLN A 4 8.25 -10.02 19.59
CA GLN A 4 9.53 -9.30 19.64
C GLN A 4 10.31 -9.48 18.35
N LYS A 5 10.23 -10.67 17.73
CA LYS A 5 10.90 -10.95 16.46
C LYS A 5 10.33 -10.09 15.33
N LEU A 6 9.02 -9.86 15.33
CA LEU A 6 8.35 -8.98 14.35
C LEU A 6 8.76 -7.52 14.56
N VAL A 7 8.77 -7.08 15.82
CA VAL A 7 9.23 -5.74 16.22
C VAL A 7 10.67 -5.48 15.77
N ASP A 8 11.56 -6.44 16.02
CA ASP A 8 12.96 -6.35 15.63
C ASP A 8 13.10 -6.31 14.11
N LYS A 9 12.32 -7.15 13.40
CA LYS A 9 12.30 -7.18 11.94
C LYS A 9 11.83 -5.85 11.36
N ILE A 10 10.68 -5.31 11.79
CA ILE A 10 10.18 -4.00 11.33
C ILE A 10 11.20 -2.90 11.59
N SER A 11 11.85 -2.93 12.76
CA SER A 11 12.88 -1.94 13.11
C SER A 11 14.12 -2.05 12.21
N SER A 12 14.49 -3.26 11.77
CA SER A 12 15.61 -3.49 10.84
C SER A 12 15.36 -2.99 9.41
N LEU A 13 14.11 -2.73 9.03
CA LEU A 13 13.73 -2.24 7.69
C LEU A 13 13.91 -0.71 7.53
N GLY A 14 14.75 -0.08 8.35
CA GLY A 14 14.98 1.37 8.32
C GLY A 14 14.05 2.19 9.23
N GLY A 15 13.27 1.53 10.09
CA GLY A 15 12.26 2.18 10.91
C GLY A 15 11.03 2.60 10.11
N PHE A 16 10.21 3.47 10.69
CA PHE A 16 8.90 3.82 10.12
C PHE A 16 8.50 5.26 10.41
N ASN A 17 7.71 5.83 9.51
CA ASN A 17 7.06 7.12 9.65
C ASN A 17 5.58 6.88 9.97
N ARG A 18 5.09 7.43 11.08
CA ARG A 18 3.68 7.31 11.44
C ARG A 18 2.80 8.06 10.44
N ILE A 19 1.67 7.46 10.11
CA ILE A 19 0.65 8.08 9.28
C ILE A 19 -0.44 8.61 10.21
N ASP A 20 -0.41 9.92 10.49
CA ASP A 20 -1.40 10.55 11.37
C ASP A 20 -2.75 10.79 10.65
N LYS A 21 -2.75 10.78 9.32
CA LYS A 21 -3.95 11.00 8.51
C LYS A 21 -4.70 9.68 8.35
N LYS A 22 -5.82 9.55 9.06
CA LYS A 22 -6.74 8.43 8.92
C LYS A 22 -7.28 8.28 7.50
N VAL A 23 -7.43 7.03 7.08
CA VAL A 23 -8.13 6.69 5.84
C VAL A 23 -9.58 7.11 6.00
N ARG A 24 -10.08 7.92 5.06
CA ARG A 24 -11.48 8.33 5.08
C ARG A 24 -12.35 7.18 4.62
N TYR A 25 -13.36 6.89 5.43
CA TYR A 25 -14.47 6.01 5.10
C TYR A 25 -15.45 6.70 4.15
N VAL A 26 -15.85 6.05 3.05
CA VAL A 26 -16.67 6.67 1.99
C VAL A 26 -17.93 5.87 1.60
N GLY A 27 -18.32 4.80 2.30
CA GLY A 27 -19.39 3.87 1.85
C GLY A 27 -20.38 3.38 2.90
N GLU A 28 -21.17 2.34 2.59
CA GLU A 28 -21.93 1.53 3.56
C GLU A 28 -21.20 0.17 3.76
N THR A 29 -21.15 -0.34 4.99
CA THR A 29 -20.41 -1.57 5.34
C THR A 29 -21.27 -2.83 5.23
N LYS A 30 -20.96 -3.71 4.27
CA LYS A 30 -21.41 -5.12 4.29
C LYS A 30 -20.22 -6.06 4.10
N PHE A 31 -19.38 -6.16 5.11
CA PHE A 31 -18.28 -7.13 5.11
C PHE A 31 -18.72 -8.48 5.65
N ALA A 32 -18.07 -9.54 5.19
CA ALA A 32 -18.17 -10.86 5.84
C ALA A 32 -17.53 -10.85 7.25
N PHE A 33 -16.74 -9.82 7.58
CA PHE A 33 -15.98 -9.69 8.81
C PHE A 33 -16.12 -8.28 9.38
N ASN A 34 -16.50 -8.19 10.64
CA ASN A 34 -16.67 -6.92 11.33
C ASN A 34 -16.25 -6.98 12.80
N SER A 35 -15.45 -7.97 13.18
CA SER A 35 -14.97 -8.13 14.54
C SER A 35 -13.47 -8.38 14.63
N ASP A 36 -12.85 -7.77 15.65
CA ASP A 36 -11.44 -7.98 15.99
C ASP A 36 -11.11 -9.47 16.23
N SER A 37 -12.08 -10.28 16.66
CA SER A 37 -11.89 -11.71 16.92
C SER A 37 -11.58 -12.53 15.66
N GLN A 38 -11.77 -11.96 14.48
CA GLN A 38 -11.43 -12.58 13.19
C GLN A 38 -10.05 -12.15 12.70
N LEU A 39 -9.33 -11.28 13.42
CA LEU A 39 -8.02 -10.81 13.01
C LEU A 39 -6.90 -11.60 13.71
N PRO A 40 -5.79 -11.92 13.02
CA PRO A 40 -4.59 -12.46 13.63
C PRO A 40 -4.07 -11.56 14.76
N ASN A 41 -3.76 -12.15 15.91
CA ASN A 41 -3.33 -11.39 17.10
C ASN A 41 -2.05 -10.58 16.86
N ASN A 42 -1.08 -11.16 16.17
CA ASN A 42 0.16 -10.51 15.74
C ASN A 42 -0.09 -9.22 14.94
N TYR A 43 -1.01 -9.23 13.98
CA TYR A 43 -1.43 -8.04 13.23
C TYR A 43 -2.01 -6.96 14.16
N LEU A 44 -2.90 -7.35 15.08
CA LEU A 44 -3.49 -6.43 16.06
C LEU A 44 -2.44 -5.83 16.99
N GLU A 45 -1.48 -6.62 17.47
CA GLU A 45 -0.42 -6.14 18.37
C GLU A 45 0.55 -5.17 17.67
N ILE A 46 0.90 -5.43 16.40
CA ILE A 46 1.67 -4.49 15.58
C ILE A 46 0.88 -3.17 15.41
N GLY A 47 -0.41 -3.25 15.07
CA GLY A 47 -1.29 -2.09 14.94
C GLY A 47 -1.37 -1.26 16.22
N LYS A 48 -1.56 -1.89 17.39
CA LYS A 48 -1.58 -1.19 18.68
C LYS A 48 -0.26 -0.51 19.01
N ARG A 49 0.86 -1.09 18.60
CA ARG A 49 2.20 -0.58 18.92
C ARG A 49 2.59 0.60 18.04
N TYR A 50 2.31 0.51 16.75
CA TYR A 50 2.84 1.44 15.76
C TYR A 50 1.81 2.39 15.14
N ASN A 51 0.51 2.05 15.24
CA ASN A 51 -0.55 2.58 14.38
C ASN A 51 -0.24 2.32 12.89
N SER A 52 -1.00 2.93 11.98
CA SER A 52 -0.63 2.95 10.55
C SER A 52 0.70 3.68 10.34
N PHE A 53 1.55 3.16 9.45
CA PHE A 53 2.88 3.69 9.20
C PHE A 53 3.36 3.39 7.78
N SER A 54 4.34 4.12 7.29
CA SER A 54 5.13 3.76 6.11
C SER A 54 6.56 3.40 6.53
N PHE A 55 7.27 2.60 5.73
CA PHE A 55 8.69 2.38 5.94
C PHE A 55 9.50 3.64 5.58
N THR A 56 10.66 3.81 6.20
CA THR A 56 11.63 4.86 5.80
C THR A 56 12.41 4.46 4.56
N ASN A 57 12.75 3.17 4.48
CA ASN A 57 13.42 2.60 3.31
C ASN A 57 12.38 2.05 2.34
N TRP A 58 12.81 1.85 1.10
CA TRP A 58 12.08 1.03 0.14
C TRP A 58 12.11 -0.42 0.61
N VAL A 59 10.93 -1.03 0.71
CA VAL A 59 10.76 -2.40 1.22
C VAL A 59 10.03 -3.20 0.16
N LYS A 60 10.53 -4.41 -0.08
CA LYS A 60 9.96 -5.36 -1.03
C LYS A 60 9.72 -6.72 -0.39
N VAL A 61 8.92 -7.55 -1.06
CA VAL A 61 8.66 -8.93 -0.65
C VAL A 61 8.63 -9.83 -1.87
N LYS A 62 9.17 -11.04 -1.72
CA LYS A 62 9.14 -12.04 -2.78
C LYS A 62 7.80 -12.78 -2.81
N LEU A 63 7.20 -12.90 -3.99
CA LEU A 63 6.05 -13.75 -4.28
C LEU A 63 6.40 -15.22 -4.09
N LEU A 64 5.42 -16.04 -3.70
CA LEU A 64 5.63 -17.49 -3.52
C LEU A 64 5.69 -18.26 -4.84
N GLU A 65 5.03 -17.72 -5.85
CA GLU A 65 4.87 -18.33 -7.17
C GLU A 65 5.32 -17.33 -8.23
N ASP A 66 5.71 -17.82 -9.40
CA ASP A 66 5.99 -16.96 -10.55
C ASP A 66 4.68 -16.31 -11.01
N THR A 67 4.71 -15.01 -11.26
CA THR A 67 3.51 -14.23 -11.60
C THR A 67 3.80 -13.30 -12.77
N PRO A 68 2.77 -12.90 -13.55
CA PRO A 68 2.96 -11.96 -14.64
C PRO A 68 3.19 -10.51 -14.19
N ILE A 69 3.04 -10.21 -12.89
CA ILE A 69 3.13 -8.85 -12.35
C ILE A 69 4.55 -8.43 -11.96
N SER A 70 5.50 -9.38 -11.95
CA SER A 70 6.89 -9.09 -11.59
C SER A 70 7.85 -10.08 -12.26
N ASP A 71 8.80 -9.55 -13.02
CA ASP A 71 9.84 -10.35 -13.70
C ASP A 71 10.80 -11.02 -12.70
N GLU A 72 11.09 -10.36 -11.58
CA GLU A 72 11.99 -10.86 -10.53
C GLU A 72 11.24 -11.56 -9.38
N GLY A 73 9.91 -11.57 -9.45
CA GLY A 73 9.04 -12.13 -8.41
C GLY A 73 9.01 -11.30 -7.13
N TYR A 74 9.38 -10.02 -7.17
CA TYR A 74 9.27 -9.07 -6.05
C TYR A 74 8.18 -8.04 -6.28
N VAL A 75 7.53 -7.62 -5.19
CA VAL A 75 6.58 -6.52 -5.17
C VAL A 75 6.89 -5.57 -4.02
N ASP A 76 6.56 -4.29 -4.20
CA ASP A 76 6.82 -3.24 -3.22
C ASP A 76 5.86 -3.33 -2.02
N VAL A 77 6.30 -2.82 -0.88
CA VAL A 77 5.49 -2.73 0.34
C VAL A 77 5.65 -1.33 0.92
N GLU A 78 4.57 -0.55 0.94
CA GLU A 78 4.64 0.87 1.30
C GLU A 78 4.08 1.16 2.69
N CYS A 79 2.75 1.26 2.82
CA CYS A 79 2.08 1.71 4.03
C CYS A 79 1.35 0.57 4.72
N PHE A 80 1.68 0.29 5.98
CA PHE A 80 0.89 -0.54 6.86
C PHE A 80 -0.38 0.19 7.32
N TYR A 81 -1.50 -0.53 7.33
CA TYR A 81 -2.77 -0.07 7.86
C TYR A 81 -3.15 -0.84 9.12
N GLU A 82 -3.33 -0.12 10.23
CA GLU A 82 -3.98 -0.69 11.40
C GLU A 82 -5.47 -0.97 11.12
N LYS A 83 -6.13 -1.71 12.01
CA LYS A 83 -7.46 -2.28 11.76
C LYS A 83 -8.51 -1.27 11.29
N ASP A 84 -8.60 -0.08 11.88
CA ASP A 84 -9.67 0.87 11.54
C ASP A 84 -9.41 1.48 10.16
N ASP A 85 -8.14 1.82 9.87
CA ASP A 85 -7.70 2.26 8.55
C ASP A 85 -7.89 1.15 7.49
N ALA A 86 -7.61 -0.12 7.84
CA ALA A 86 -7.81 -1.28 6.96
C ALA A 86 -9.29 -1.49 6.61
N TYR A 87 -10.20 -1.39 7.58
CA TYR A 87 -11.65 -1.47 7.33
C TYR A 87 -12.17 -0.28 6.52
N ALA A 88 -11.66 0.93 6.80
CA ALA A 88 -11.99 2.11 6.00
C ALA A 88 -11.54 1.92 4.55
N LEU A 89 -10.33 1.42 4.34
CA LEU A 89 -9.79 1.13 3.01
C LEU A 89 -10.58 0.04 2.30
N LYS A 90 -10.92 -1.06 2.99
CA LYS A 90 -11.79 -2.11 2.45
C LYS A 90 -13.13 -1.56 1.94
N SER A 91 -13.69 -0.55 2.62
CA SER A 91 -14.93 0.10 2.21
C SER A 91 -14.78 0.83 0.87
N ASN A 92 -13.61 1.41 0.61
CA ASN A 92 -13.33 2.16 -0.61
C ASN A 92 -13.14 1.25 -1.83
N TYR A 93 -12.77 -0.02 -1.61
CA TYR A 93 -12.58 -1.04 -2.64
C TYR A 93 -13.65 -2.14 -2.61
N PHE A 94 -14.79 -1.90 -1.95
CA PHE A 94 -15.77 -2.97 -1.66
C PHE A 94 -16.25 -3.72 -2.92
N ASP A 95 -16.46 -3.00 -4.02
CA ASP A 95 -16.97 -3.56 -5.28
C ASP A 95 -15.90 -4.27 -6.13
N GLN A 96 -14.62 -4.10 -5.79
CA GLN A 96 -13.49 -4.60 -6.57
C GLN A 96 -12.74 -5.72 -5.84
N LEU A 97 -12.51 -5.53 -4.55
CA LEU A 97 -11.66 -6.42 -3.75
C LEU A 97 -12.49 -7.62 -3.25
N PRO A 98 -12.02 -8.88 -3.45
CA PRO A 98 -12.71 -10.07 -2.98
C PRO A 98 -13.21 -9.93 -1.53
N ILE A 99 -14.45 -10.36 -1.26
CA ILE A 99 -15.12 -10.12 0.03
C ILE A 99 -14.28 -10.59 1.21
N ASP A 100 -13.47 -11.64 1.00
CA ASP A 100 -12.71 -12.28 2.04
C ASP A 100 -11.33 -11.67 2.35
N LEU A 101 -10.94 -10.65 1.59
CA LEU A 101 -9.66 -9.98 1.71
C LEU A 101 -9.80 -8.64 2.46
N LEU A 102 -8.93 -8.41 3.43
CA LEU A 102 -8.78 -7.16 4.18
C LEU A 102 -7.43 -6.53 3.82
N PRO A 103 -7.37 -5.32 3.24
CA PRO A 103 -6.11 -4.68 2.91
C PRO A 103 -5.37 -4.26 4.18
N ILE A 104 -4.11 -4.70 4.32
CA ILE A 104 -3.25 -4.47 5.48
C ILE A 104 -1.98 -3.70 5.13
N PHE A 105 -1.57 -3.69 3.85
CA PHE A 105 -0.59 -2.75 3.33
C PHE A 105 -0.99 -2.21 1.95
N SER A 106 -0.48 -1.03 1.57
CA SER A 106 -0.43 -0.59 0.16
C SER A 106 0.83 -1.08 -0.53
N SER A 107 0.75 -1.19 -1.85
CA SER A 107 1.88 -1.42 -2.76
C SER A 107 1.86 -0.37 -3.89
N PHE A 108 2.61 -0.62 -4.96
CA PHE A 108 2.73 0.18 -6.17
C PHE A 108 1.35 0.74 -6.62
N PRO A 109 1.26 1.97 -7.15
CA PRO A 109 0.04 2.79 -7.11
C PRO A 109 -1.28 2.08 -7.42
N GLY A 110 -2.08 1.84 -6.38
CA GLY A 110 -3.41 1.25 -6.47
C GLY A 110 -3.49 -0.18 -5.92
N ASP A 111 -2.37 -0.89 -5.91
CA ASP A 111 -2.27 -2.27 -5.48
C ASP A 111 -2.26 -2.39 -3.95
N LEU A 112 -2.75 -3.54 -3.47
CA LEU A 112 -2.95 -3.77 -2.05
C LEU A 112 -2.39 -5.13 -1.65
N ILE A 113 -1.81 -5.18 -0.46
CA ILE A 113 -1.47 -6.43 0.20
C ILE A 113 -2.54 -6.72 1.25
N CYS A 114 -3.19 -7.86 1.10
CA CYS A 114 -4.39 -8.23 1.82
C CYS A 114 -4.21 -9.47 2.68
N LEU A 115 -4.83 -9.43 3.85
CA LEU A 115 -5.00 -10.57 4.73
C LEU A 115 -6.31 -11.29 4.39
N ASN A 116 -6.26 -12.62 4.24
CA ASN A 116 -7.45 -13.43 3.99
C ASN A 116 -8.09 -13.88 5.31
N LEU A 117 -9.37 -13.59 5.49
CA LEU A 117 -10.13 -13.91 6.70
C LEU A 117 -11.15 -15.03 6.49
N SER A 118 -11.16 -15.66 5.30
CA SER A 118 -11.99 -16.85 5.06
C SER A 118 -11.54 -18.02 5.91
N SER A 119 -12.46 -18.90 6.30
CA SER A 119 -12.14 -20.09 7.10
C SER A 119 -11.11 -21.04 6.47
N LYS A 120 -11.05 -21.10 5.13
CA LYS A 120 -10.15 -22.02 4.40
C LYS A 120 -8.74 -21.47 4.22
N GLN A 121 -8.62 -20.14 4.10
CA GLN A 121 -7.37 -19.46 3.78
C GLN A 121 -6.95 -18.48 4.89
N TYR A 122 -7.50 -18.65 6.09
CA TYR A 122 -7.33 -17.74 7.22
C TYR A 122 -5.85 -17.41 7.48
N GLY A 123 -5.55 -16.11 7.59
CA GLY A 123 -4.23 -15.60 7.93
C GLY A 123 -3.25 -15.53 6.75
N LYS A 124 -3.58 -16.14 5.60
CA LYS A 124 -2.73 -16.04 4.40
C LYS A 124 -2.72 -14.61 3.88
N VAL A 125 -1.57 -14.20 3.34
CA VAL A 125 -1.35 -12.85 2.80
C VAL A 125 -1.23 -12.93 1.29
N TYR A 126 -2.00 -12.09 0.61
CA TYR A 126 -2.09 -11.99 -0.84
C TYR A 126 -1.69 -10.61 -1.30
N TYR A 127 -0.99 -10.52 -2.42
CA TYR A 127 -0.95 -9.33 -3.25
C TYR A 127 -2.24 -9.26 -4.08
N TRP A 128 -2.81 -8.07 -4.24
CA TRP A 128 -3.92 -7.78 -5.12
C TRP A 128 -3.50 -6.71 -6.13
N ASP A 129 -3.54 -7.09 -7.40
CA ASP A 129 -3.27 -6.24 -8.57
C ASP A 129 -4.56 -5.50 -8.95
N HIS A 130 -4.58 -4.19 -8.75
CA HIS A 130 -5.73 -3.33 -9.01
C HIS A 130 -6.06 -3.23 -10.51
N GLU A 131 -5.06 -3.40 -11.38
CA GLU A 131 -5.26 -3.41 -12.84
C GLU A 131 -5.55 -4.82 -13.38
N GLY A 132 -5.45 -5.83 -12.52
CA GLY A 132 -5.62 -7.22 -12.85
C GLY A 132 -7.05 -7.61 -13.23
N PRO A 133 -7.24 -8.64 -14.07
CA PRO A 133 -8.55 -9.17 -14.38
C PRO A 133 -9.15 -9.87 -13.15
N SER A 134 -10.35 -9.45 -12.75
CA SER A 134 -11.06 -9.98 -11.57
C SER A 134 -11.11 -11.51 -11.55
N GLY A 135 -10.67 -12.10 -10.43
CA GLY A 135 -10.61 -13.56 -10.24
C GLY A 135 -9.27 -14.18 -10.59
N SER A 136 -8.35 -13.40 -11.16
CA SER A 136 -6.94 -13.75 -11.44
C SER A 136 -5.98 -12.62 -11.04
N ASP A 137 -6.46 -11.72 -10.19
CA ASP A 137 -5.85 -10.48 -9.72
C ASP A 137 -5.24 -10.62 -8.31
N THR A 138 -5.16 -11.85 -7.77
CA THR A 138 -4.62 -12.10 -6.43
C THR A 138 -3.52 -13.15 -6.45
N PHE A 139 -2.39 -12.85 -5.79
CA PHE A 139 -1.21 -13.71 -5.75
C PHE A 139 -0.78 -13.97 -4.32
N LEU A 140 -0.53 -15.24 -3.96
CA LEU A 140 -0.15 -15.59 -2.59
C LEU A 140 1.31 -15.19 -2.33
N ILE A 141 1.56 -14.45 -1.24
CA ILE A 141 2.91 -14.01 -0.87
C ILE A 141 3.40 -14.58 0.47
N ALA A 142 2.47 -14.97 1.35
CA ALA A 142 2.81 -15.69 2.59
C ALA A 142 1.63 -16.51 3.14
N HIS A 143 1.92 -17.54 3.93
CA HIS A 143 0.89 -18.34 4.59
C HIS A 143 0.42 -17.76 5.93
N SER A 144 1.08 -16.73 6.44
CA SER A 144 0.70 -16.01 7.65
C SER A 144 1.20 -14.57 7.65
N PHE A 145 0.62 -13.71 8.50
CA PHE A 145 1.12 -12.35 8.73
C PHE A 145 2.58 -12.33 9.23
N ASP A 146 2.95 -13.25 10.12
CA ASP A 146 4.33 -13.33 10.63
C ASP A 146 5.33 -13.69 9.54
N GLU A 147 4.99 -14.71 8.75
CA GLU A 147 5.81 -15.13 7.62
C GLU A 147 5.99 -13.97 6.63
N PHE A 148 4.91 -13.22 6.34
CA PHE A 148 4.97 -12.04 5.49
C PHE A 148 5.95 -11.00 6.03
N VAL A 149 5.78 -10.55 7.29
CA VAL A 149 6.65 -9.54 7.90
C VAL A 149 8.11 -10.00 7.93
N LEU A 150 8.36 -11.29 8.21
CA LEU A 150 9.71 -11.85 8.27
C LEU A 150 10.40 -11.92 6.89
N LYS A 151 9.64 -12.00 5.80
CA LYS A 151 10.13 -12.01 4.41
C LYS A 151 10.37 -10.63 3.81
N LEU A 152 9.95 -9.55 4.49
CA LEU A 152 10.22 -8.19 4.01
C LEU A 152 11.72 -7.95 3.89
N GLU A 153 12.14 -7.36 2.80
CA GLU A 153 13.54 -7.06 2.50
C GLU A 153 13.65 -5.57 2.20
N VAL A 154 14.73 -4.93 2.64
CA VAL A 154 15.06 -3.59 2.16
C VAL A 154 15.48 -3.77 0.71
N GLU A 155 14.93 -2.94 -0.17
CA GLU A 155 15.43 -2.88 -1.54
C GLU A 155 16.83 -2.26 -1.49
N ASP A 156 17.82 -3.04 -1.91
CA ASP A 156 19.17 -2.53 -2.08
C ASP A 156 19.09 -1.36 -3.07
N GLU A 157 19.71 -0.22 -2.71
CA GLU A 157 20.09 0.77 -3.70
C GLU A 157 21.15 0.12 -4.60
N GLU A 158 20.76 -0.81 -5.48
CA GLU A 158 21.54 -1.02 -6.67
C GLU A 158 21.67 0.36 -7.30
N GLU A 159 22.91 0.72 -7.69
CA GLU A 159 23.17 1.87 -8.54
C GLU A 159 22.31 1.67 -9.78
N THR A 160 21.07 2.13 -9.72
CA THR A 160 20.29 2.32 -10.91
C THR A 160 21.19 3.24 -11.71
N ASP A 161 21.58 2.80 -12.90
CA ASP A 161 21.97 3.67 -14.00
C ASP A 161 20.78 4.59 -14.39
N SER A 162 19.98 5.02 -13.41
CA SER A 162 19.30 6.30 -13.34
C SER A 162 20.34 7.36 -13.62
N LYS A 163 20.65 7.54 -14.91
CA LYS A 163 20.99 8.85 -15.43
C LYS A 163 20.04 9.81 -14.73
N PRO A 164 20.55 10.78 -13.95
CA PRO A 164 19.69 11.69 -13.20
C PRO A 164 18.66 12.21 -14.19
N MET A 165 17.38 11.95 -13.92
CA MET A 165 16.30 12.36 -14.81
C MET A 165 16.47 13.86 -14.98
N GLY A 166 16.90 14.26 -16.19
CA GLY A 166 17.47 15.57 -16.41
C GLY A 166 16.54 16.63 -15.86
N LYS A 167 17.11 17.62 -15.16
CA LYS A 167 16.33 18.72 -14.55
C LYS A 167 15.34 19.22 -15.60
N ILE A 168 14.04 19.12 -15.33
CA ILE A 168 13.02 19.63 -16.26
C ILE A 168 13.22 21.15 -16.34
N THR A 169 13.86 21.60 -17.41
CA THR A 169 14.17 23.02 -17.63
C THR A 169 13.05 23.75 -18.34
N LYS A 170 12.14 23.00 -18.99
CA LYS A 170 11.05 23.57 -19.75
C LYS A 170 9.86 22.60 -19.81
N VAL A 171 8.71 23.10 -19.37
CA VAL A 171 7.41 22.50 -19.64
C VAL A 171 6.68 23.45 -20.58
N THR A 172 6.14 22.94 -21.69
CA THR A 172 5.32 23.72 -22.62
C THR A 172 3.89 23.24 -22.57
N MET A 173 2.96 24.20 -22.51
CA MET A 173 1.52 23.96 -22.55
C MET A 173 0.93 24.62 -23.79
N THR A 174 -0.11 24.02 -24.36
CA THR A 174 -0.85 24.66 -25.44
C THR A 174 -1.62 25.87 -24.91
N LYS A 175 -1.87 26.84 -25.78
CA LYS A 175 -2.66 28.04 -25.43
C LYS A 175 -4.06 27.66 -24.93
N GLU A 176 -4.67 26.66 -25.57
CA GLU A 176 -5.99 26.13 -25.21
C GLU A 176 -6.02 25.59 -23.78
N PHE A 177 -4.99 24.84 -23.38
CA PHE A 177 -4.90 24.29 -22.03
C PHE A 177 -4.67 25.38 -20.97
N LEU A 178 -3.86 26.40 -21.29
CA LEU A 178 -3.68 27.56 -20.42
C LEU A 178 -4.97 28.37 -20.21
N ASP A 179 -5.77 28.52 -21.27
CA ASP A 179 -7.03 29.25 -21.20
C ASP A 179 -8.06 28.48 -20.36
N LEU A 180 -8.06 27.14 -20.42
CA LEU A 180 -8.84 26.26 -19.54
C LEU A 180 -8.44 26.42 -18.06
N LEU A 181 -7.16 26.34 -17.74
CA LEU A 181 -6.68 26.51 -16.35
C LEU A 181 -7.05 27.88 -15.78
N LYS A 182 -6.96 28.94 -16.58
CA LYS A 182 -7.35 30.29 -16.17
C LYS A 182 -8.85 30.41 -15.90
N LYS A 183 -9.69 29.76 -16.73
CA LYS A 183 -11.13 29.73 -16.54
C LYS A 183 -11.53 29.07 -15.22
N ASP A 184 -10.79 28.05 -14.79
CA ASP A 184 -11.06 27.29 -13.57
C ASP A 184 -10.28 27.82 -12.34
N GLY A 185 -9.58 28.96 -12.47
CA GLY A 185 -8.89 29.62 -11.35
C GLY A 185 -7.50 29.07 -11.02
N TYR A 186 -6.94 28.19 -11.86
CA TYR A 186 -5.64 27.53 -11.68
C TYR A 186 -4.55 28.05 -12.63
N GLY A 187 -4.77 29.21 -13.26
CA GLY A 187 -3.77 29.85 -14.13
C GLY A 187 -2.57 30.42 -13.34
N PRO A 188 -1.39 30.56 -13.99
CA PRO A 188 -0.27 31.28 -13.39
C PRO A 188 -0.71 32.69 -12.98
N LYS A 189 -0.40 33.09 -11.75
CA LYS A 189 -0.67 34.45 -11.27
C LYS A 189 0.27 35.41 -11.99
N ASP A 190 -0.31 36.48 -12.54
CA ASP A 190 0.44 37.51 -13.24
C ASP A 190 1.16 38.37 -12.19
N ASP A 191 2.46 38.13 -11.98
CA ASP A 191 3.30 38.88 -11.04
C ASP A 191 3.67 40.29 -11.55
N SER A 192 2.99 40.78 -12.60
CA SER A 192 3.30 42.05 -13.26
C SER A 192 2.63 43.29 -12.65
N ASN A 193 2.02 43.20 -11.45
CA ASN A 193 1.48 44.38 -10.77
C ASN A 193 2.41 44.83 -9.62
N PRO A 194 3.30 45.83 -9.82
CA PRO A 194 4.02 46.44 -8.72
C PRO A 194 3.03 47.18 -7.80
N LYS A 195 3.26 47.05 -6.48
CA LYS A 195 2.54 47.80 -5.44
C LYS A 195 2.67 49.30 -5.60
#